data_AF-K0N367-F1
#
_entry.id   AF-K0N367-F1
#
_cell.length_a   1.000
_cell.length_b   1.000
_cell.length_c   1.000
_cell.angle_alpha   90.00
_cell.angle_beta   90.00
_cell.angle_gamma   90.00
#
_symmetry.space_group_name_H-M   'P 1'
#
loop_
_entity.id
_entity.type
_entity.pdbx_description
1 polymer ?
#
loop_
_entity_poly.entity_id
_entity_poly.type
_entity_poly.pdbx_seq_one_letter_code
_entity_poly.pdbx_strand_id
1 'polypeptide(L)'
;MNGLVIMHEQQAVTTSLKVAEVFGKEHKVVLRAIEDKIQSAQNYADYKKMFEASTYTDSRGREQKVYFMNRDGFTFIAFGFTGKAADQFKLKYISAFNAMEKTIKSLPIKKLDPVKQAEIAMTNAKTRQANALYRIAMKAGSISSQQALLAKAAEAITGEMVLPTMRTEEFSATQVAEKLGITSNKVGRIANRIGIKAEQPGQNEFGRWSASKSQHSDKEVPQWLYTKKGLAAIRSAIKE
;
A
#
# COMPACT_ATOMS: atom_id res chain seq x y z
N MET A 1 17.75 -26.72 4.45
CA MET A 1 16.28 -26.77 4.32
C MET A 1 15.90 -25.95 3.09
N ASN A 2 15.37 -26.57 2.02
CA ASN A 2 15.27 -25.97 0.67
C ASN A 2 13.90 -25.36 0.32
N GLY A 3 13.05 -25.05 1.30
CA GLY A 3 11.73 -24.45 1.06
C GLY A 3 11.77 -22.93 0.93
N LEU A 4 10.92 -22.35 0.07
CA LEU A 4 10.62 -20.91 0.04
C LEU A 4 9.95 -20.44 1.34
N VAL A 5 9.18 -21.33 1.94
CA VAL A 5 8.47 -21.16 3.21
C VAL A 5 8.80 -22.37 4.07
N ILE A 6 9.03 -22.13 5.35
CA ILE A 6 9.36 -23.12 6.38
C ILE A 6 8.36 -23.01 7.53
N MET A 7 8.30 -24.06 8.34
CA MET A 7 7.55 -24.08 9.59
C MET A 7 8.45 -23.54 10.70
N HIS A 8 8.02 -22.48 11.38
CA HIS A 8 8.70 -21.93 12.56
C HIS A 8 7.63 -21.57 13.60
N GLU A 9 7.77 -22.06 14.83
CA GLU A 9 6.79 -21.84 15.90
C GLU A 9 5.32 -22.10 15.51
N GLN A 10 5.05 -23.18 14.77
CA GLN A 10 3.71 -23.52 14.24
C GLN A 10 3.12 -22.49 13.25
N GLN A 11 3.92 -21.54 12.80
CA GLN A 11 3.57 -20.57 11.76
C GLN A 11 4.39 -20.80 10.48
N ALA A 12 3.73 -20.67 9.34
CA ALA A 12 4.43 -20.63 8.07
C ALA A 12 5.20 -19.30 7.98
N VAL A 13 6.51 -19.37 7.77
CA VAL A 13 7.39 -18.19 7.63
C VAL A 13 8.40 -18.36 6.50
N THR A 14 9.02 -17.28 6.06
CA THR A 14 10.30 -17.31 5.31
C THR A 14 11.38 -16.56 6.04
N THR A 15 12.61 -16.64 5.53
CA THR A 15 13.75 -15.89 6.06
C THR A 15 14.16 -14.75 5.15
N SER A 16 14.74 -13.69 5.71
CA SER A 16 15.35 -12.62 4.92
C SER A 16 16.50 -13.11 4.03
N LEU A 17 17.15 -14.21 4.40
CA LEU A 17 18.12 -14.91 3.54
C LEU A 17 17.47 -15.48 2.29
N LYS A 18 16.35 -16.19 2.44
CA LYS A 18 15.64 -16.78 1.30
C LYS A 18 15.08 -15.70 0.37
N VAL A 19 14.59 -14.60 0.94
CA VAL A 19 14.18 -13.42 0.16
C VAL A 19 15.38 -12.86 -0.61
N ALA A 20 16.53 -12.66 0.03
CA ALA A 20 17.73 -12.16 -0.64
C ALA A 20 18.17 -13.05 -1.82
N GLU A 21 18.24 -14.35 -1.60
CA GLU A 21 18.55 -15.36 -2.63
C GLU A 21 17.59 -15.28 -3.81
N VAL A 22 16.28 -15.26 -3.55
CA VAL A 22 15.23 -15.30 -4.57
C VAL A 22 15.19 -14.03 -5.42
N PHE A 23 15.35 -12.87 -4.79
CA PHE A 23 15.33 -11.59 -5.51
C PHE A 23 16.71 -11.19 -6.07
N GLY A 24 17.73 -12.06 -5.93
CA GLY A 24 19.09 -11.77 -6.38
C GLY A 24 19.66 -10.51 -5.73
N LYS A 25 19.34 -10.29 -4.45
CA LYS A 25 19.78 -9.14 -3.66
C LYS A 25 20.78 -9.58 -2.62
N GLU A 26 21.68 -8.67 -2.25
CA GLU A 26 22.50 -8.88 -1.05
C GLU A 26 21.61 -8.92 0.19
N HIS A 27 21.91 -9.82 1.13
CA HIS A 27 21.14 -9.96 2.37
C HIS A 27 21.07 -8.66 3.17
N LYS A 28 22.16 -7.88 3.20
CA LYS A 28 22.21 -6.55 3.83
C LYS A 28 21.15 -5.58 3.29
N VAL A 29 20.79 -5.69 2.00
CA VAL A 29 19.78 -4.82 1.36
C VAL A 29 18.39 -5.20 1.85
N VAL A 30 18.12 -6.50 2.00
CA VAL A 30 16.85 -7.00 2.54
C VAL A 30 16.72 -6.63 4.02
N LEU A 31 17.80 -6.79 4.80
CA LEU A 31 17.81 -6.39 6.22
C LEU A 31 17.52 -4.89 6.38
N ARG A 32 18.20 -4.04 5.62
CA ARG A 32 17.94 -2.59 5.63
C ARG A 32 16.49 -2.28 5.25
N ALA A 33 15.96 -2.91 4.20
CA ALA A 33 14.56 -2.70 3.80
C ALA A 33 13.56 -3.09 4.90
N ILE A 34 13.86 -4.13 5.69
CA ILE A 34 13.04 -4.52 6.85
C ILE A 34 13.18 -3.48 7.97
N GLU A 35 14.41 -3.10 8.31
CA GLU A 35 14.69 -2.17 9.42
C GLU A 35 14.15 -0.77 9.16
N ASP A 36 14.33 -0.23 7.96
CA ASP A 36 13.79 1.08 7.55
C ASP A 36 12.28 1.12 7.74
N LYS A 37 11.59 0.02 7.43
CA LYS A 37 10.15 -0.11 7.59
C LYS A 37 9.73 -0.19 9.06
N ILE A 38 10.42 -1.00 9.85
CA ILE A 38 10.18 -1.12 11.30
C ILE A 38 10.39 0.23 12.00
N GLN A 39 11.41 0.99 11.60
CA GLN A 39 11.76 2.28 12.21
C GLN A 39 10.88 3.45 11.73
N SER A 40 10.34 3.39 10.51
CA SER A 40 9.54 4.48 9.93
C SER A 40 8.13 4.65 10.51
N ALA A 41 7.68 3.81 11.44
CA ALA A 41 6.26 3.60 11.65
C ALA A 41 5.72 4.02 13.03
N GLN A 42 4.68 4.84 13.00
CA GLN A 42 3.73 5.08 14.10
C GLN A 42 3.05 3.79 14.63
N ASN A 43 3.21 2.64 13.94
CA ASN A 43 2.54 1.36 14.23
C ASN A 43 3.52 0.22 14.58
N TYR A 44 4.60 0.50 15.32
CA TYR A 44 5.65 -0.47 15.70
C TYR A 44 5.13 -1.83 16.21
N ALA A 45 4.00 -1.84 16.93
CA ALA A 45 3.37 -3.05 17.46
C ALA A 45 2.91 -4.04 16.37
N ASP A 46 2.50 -3.56 15.20
CA ASP A 46 2.07 -4.44 14.10
C ASP A 46 3.25 -5.06 13.36
N TYR A 47 4.37 -4.35 13.27
CA TYR A 47 5.59 -4.90 12.66
C TYR A 47 6.19 -6.03 13.49
N LYS A 48 6.12 -5.95 14.83
CA LYS A 48 6.58 -7.05 15.70
C LYS A 48 5.83 -8.36 15.46
N LYS A 49 4.57 -8.31 14.97
CA LYS A 49 3.79 -9.50 14.62
C LYS A 49 4.22 -10.09 13.27
N MET A 50 4.87 -9.30 12.42
CA MET A 50 5.23 -9.66 11.04
C MET A 50 6.71 -10.07 10.88
N PHE A 51 7.58 -9.51 11.72
CA PHE A 51 9.03 -9.65 11.63
C PHE A 51 9.59 -10.12 12.98
N GLU A 52 10.17 -11.30 12.99
CA GLU A 52 10.86 -11.86 14.15
C GLU A 52 12.37 -11.84 13.88
N ALA A 53 13.12 -11.12 14.73
CA ALA A 53 14.58 -11.03 14.62
C ALA A 53 15.24 -12.28 15.22
N SER A 54 16.22 -12.82 14.52
CA SER A 54 17.01 -13.97 14.96
C SER A 54 18.45 -13.86 14.44
N THR A 55 19.28 -14.85 14.73
CA THR A 55 20.67 -14.94 14.25
C THR A 55 20.91 -16.27 13.55
N TYR A 56 21.87 -16.29 12.64
CA TYR A 56 22.40 -17.50 12.03
C TYR A 56 23.92 -17.43 11.97
N THR A 57 24.57 -18.57 12.00
CA THR A 57 26.02 -18.66 11.79
C THR A 57 26.31 -18.73 10.30
N ASP A 58 27.10 -17.78 9.79
CA ASP A 58 27.52 -17.78 8.39
C ASP A 58 28.61 -18.83 8.11
N SER A 59 28.95 -19.01 6.83
CA SER A 59 30.02 -19.93 6.39
C SER A 59 31.41 -19.65 6.98
N ARG A 60 31.61 -18.46 7.59
CA ARG A 60 32.86 -18.04 8.23
C ARG A 60 32.79 -18.14 9.76
N GLY A 61 31.75 -18.77 10.30
CA GLY A 61 31.55 -18.93 11.74
C GLY A 61 31.07 -17.67 12.46
N ARG A 62 30.66 -16.62 11.74
CA ARG A 62 30.20 -15.37 12.37
C ARG A 62 28.70 -15.41 12.56
N GLU A 63 28.23 -14.90 13.70
CA GLU A 63 26.81 -14.66 13.88
C GLU A 63 26.36 -13.46 13.04
N GLN A 64 25.29 -13.68 12.27
CA GLN A 64 24.70 -12.70 11.38
C GLN A 64 23.20 -12.62 11.66
N LYS A 65 22.65 -11.42 11.53
CA LYS A 65 21.23 -11.17 11.76
C LYS A 65 20.37 -11.77 10.64
N VAL A 66 19.24 -12.37 10.98
CA VAL A 66 18.21 -12.82 10.05
C VAL A 66 16.83 -12.44 10.58
N TYR A 67 15.86 -12.28 9.68
CA TYR A 67 14.47 -12.09 10.08
C TYR A 67 13.63 -13.26 9.58
N PHE A 68 12.81 -13.82 10.46
CA PHE A 68 11.67 -14.64 10.06
C PHE A 68 10.49 -13.73 9.77
N MET A 69 9.79 -14.02 8.67
CA MET A 69 8.69 -13.21 8.16
C MET A 69 7.52 -14.11 7.86
N ASN A 70 6.37 -13.78 8.46
CA ASN A 70 5.12 -14.42 8.09
C ASN A 70 4.63 -13.92 6.72
N ARG A 71 3.44 -14.35 6.32
CA ARG A 71 2.81 -13.96 5.05
C ARG A 71 2.73 -12.45 4.85
N ASP A 72 2.33 -11.73 5.89
CA ASP A 72 2.12 -10.29 5.82
C ASP A 72 3.46 -9.55 5.78
N GLY A 73 4.43 -9.97 6.61
CA GLY A 73 5.78 -9.43 6.61
C GLY A 73 6.48 -9.59 5.27
N PHE A 74 6.41 -10.77 4.65
CA PHE A 74 6.93 -10.95 3.30
C PHE A 74 6.22 -10.03 2.31
N THR A 75 4.88 -10.00 2.33
CA THR A 75 4.09 -9.23 1.35
C THR A 75 4.45 -7.76 1.41
N PHE A 76 4.62 -7.25 2.62
CA PHE A 76 5.02 -5.88 2.89
C PHE A 76 6.39 -5.53 2.28
N ILE A 77 7.38 -6.41 2.41
CA ILE A 77 8.70 -6.22 1.80
C ILE A 77 8.67 -6.43 0.28
N ALA A 78 7.95 -7.45 -0.18
CA ALA A 78 7.90 -7.83 -1.58
C ALA A 78 7.24 -6.76 -2.48
N PHE A 79 6.31 -5.96 -1.95
CA PHE A 79 5.75 -4.83 -2.68
C PHE A 79 6.76 -3.71 -2.96
N GLY A 80 7.85 -3.63 -2.19
CA GLY A 80 8.98 -2.75 -2.50
C GLY A 80 9.81 -3.22 -3.70
N PHE A 81 9.63 -4.47 -4.16
CA PHE A 81 10.36 -5.04 -5.30
C PHE A 81 9.49 -5.04 -6.57
N THR A 82 10.03 -4.49 -7.66
CA THR A 82 9.35 -4.34 -8.95
C THR A 82 10.02 -5.14 -10.07
N GLY A 83 9.29 -5.44 -11.14
CA GLY A 83 9.77 -6.14 -12.34
C GLY A 83 9.16 -7.53 -12.56
N LYS A 84 9.21 -8.03 -13.81
CA LYS A 84 8.56 -9.29 -14.22
C LYS A 84 9.00 -10.52 -13.40
N ALA A 85 10.30 -10.59 -13.07
CA ALA A 85 10.82 -11.64 -12.20
C ALA A 85 10.22 -11.54 -10.79
N ALA A 86 10.17 -10.33 -10.23
CA ALA A 86 9.58 -10.10 -8.91
C ALA A 86 8.11 -10.53 -8.85
N ASP A 87 7.33 -10.29 -9.91
CA ASP A 87 5.91 -10.68 -9.95
C ASP A 87 5.72 -12.19 -10.03
N GLN A 88 6.49 -12.90 -10.87
CA GLN A 88 6.48 -14.36 -10.90
C GLN A 88 6.86 -14.97 -9.54
N PHE A 89 7.83 -14.36 -8.85
CA PHE A 89 8.24 -14.81 -7.52
C PHE A 89 7.18 -14.55 -6.46
N LYS A 90 6.53 -13.37 -6.45
CA LYS A 90 5.38 -13.09 -5.56
C LYS A 90 4.31 -14.18 -5.70
N LEU A 91 3.98 -14.58 -6.94
CA LEU A 91 3.00 -15.64 -7.19
C LEU A 91 3.45 -17.01 -6.64
N LYS A 92 4.67 -17.46 -6.93
CA LYS A 92 5.23 -18.73 -6.40
C LYS A 92 5.20 -18.77 -4.88
N TYR A 93 5.49 -17.63 -4.28
CA TYR A 93 5.61 -17.49 -2.85
C TYR A 93 4.23 -17.45 -2.15
N ILE A 94 3.22 -16.79 -2.75
CA ILE A 94 1.81 -16.91 -2.33
C ILE A 94 1.37 -18.38 -2.37
N SER A 95 1.70 -19.11 -3.44
CA SER A 95 1.38 -20.54 -3.55
C SER A 95 2.04 -21.38 -2.46
N ALA A 96 3.33 -21.14 -2.17
CA ALA A 96 4.06 -21.82 -1.12
C ALA A 96 3.45 -21.56 0.28
N PHE A 97 3.04 -20.33 0.56
CA PHE A 97 2.36 -20.00 1.81
C PHE A 97 1.00 -20.67 1.93
N ASN A 98 0.18 -20.63 0.88
CA ASN A 98 -1.13 -21.28 0.88
C ASN A 98 -1.01 -22.80 1.08
N ALA A 99 -0.01 -23.43 0.46
CA ALA A 99 0.27 -24.86 0.63
C ALA A 99 0.64 -25.18 2.08
N MET A 100 1.57 -24.40 2.67
CA MET A 100 1.98 -24.58 4.06
C MET A 100 0.83 -24.32 5.05
N GLU A 101 0.04 -23.26 4.85
CA GLU A 101 -1.17 -23.00 5.63
C GLU A 101 -2.16 -24.15 5.56
N LYS A 102 -2.35 -24.75 4.38
CA LYS A 102 -3.23 -25.91 4.20
C LYS A 102 -2.71 -27.11 4.98
N THR A 103 -1.40 -27.35 4.97
CA THR A 103 -0.76 -28.40 5.78
C THR A 103 -0.98 -28.15 7.27
N ILE A 104 -0.74 -26.93 7.77
CA ILE A 104 -0.95 -26.55 9.17
C ILE A 104 -2.42 -26.76 9.58
N LYS A 105 -3.36 -26.34 8.73
CA LYS A 105 -4.81 -26.54 8.96
C LYS A 105 -5.23 -28.01 8.95
N SER A 106 -4.48 -28.87 8.27
CA SER A 106 -4.73 -30.32 8.21
C SER A 106 -4.06 -31.11 9.33
N LEU A 107 -3.10 -30.51 10.05
CA LEU A 107 -2.56 -31.12 11.26
C LEU A 107 -3.68 -31.21 12.30
N PRO A 108 -3.79 -32.31 13.07
CA PRO A 108 -4.77 -32.42 14.13
C PRO A 108 -4.43 -31.39 15.23
N ILE A 109 -5.02 -30.20 15.11
CA ILE A 109 -4.96 -29.17 16.13
C ILE A 109 -5.66 -29.75 17.37
N LYS A 110 -4.96 -29.78 18.51
CA LYS A 110 -5.58 -29.99 19.82
C LYS A 110 -6.81 -29.08 19.88
N LYS A 111 -8.03 -29.65 19.87
CA LYS A 111 -9.30 -28.91 19.64
C LYS A 111 -9.24 -27.54 20.31
N LEU A 112 -9.16 -26.48 19.50
CA LEU A 112 -9.16 -25.11 20.01
C LEU A 112 -10.41 -24.92 20.86
N ASP A 113 -10.30 -24.17 21.95
CA ASP A 113 -11.44 -23.75 22.76
C ASP A 113 -12.56 -23.22 21.83
N PRO A 114 -13.83 -23.66 21.98
CA PRO A 114 -14.97 -23.16 21.22
C PRO A 114 -15.01 -21.63 21.09
N VAL A 115 -14.59 -20.90 22.12
CA VAL A 115 -14.55 -19.43 22.11
C VAL A 115 -13.56 -18.90 21.06
N LYS A 116 -12.34 -19.46 21.01
CA LYS A 116 -11.33 -19.08 20.01
C LYS A 116 -11.74 -19.47 18.60
N GLN A 117 -12.45 -20.58 18.43
CA GLN A 117 -13.00 -20.98 17.12
C GLN A 117 -14.06 -19.99 16.63
N ALA A 118 -14.95 -19.54 17.51
CA ALA A 118 -15.96 -18.54 17.19
C ALA A 118 -15.32 -17.20 16.81
N GLU A 119 -14.28 -16.77 17.52
CA GLU A 119 -13.55 -15.53 17.25
C GLU A 119 -12.81 -15.56 15.88
N ILE A 120 -12.16 -16.68 15.56
CA ILE A 120 -11.54 -16.90 14.24
C ILE A 120 -12.61 -16.93 13.14
N ALA A 121 -13.75 -17.58 13.38
CA ALA A 121 -14.86 -17.63 12.43
C ALA A 121 -15.44 -16.23 12.15
N MET A 122 -15.62 -15.41 13.20
CA MET A 122 -16.03 -14.02 13.09
C MET A 122 -15.01 -13.19 12.31
N THR A 123 -13.72 -13.30 12.61
CA THR A 123 -12.65 -12.59 11.91
C THR A 123 -12.59 -12.98 10.43
N ASN A 124 -12.74 -14.27 10.12
CA ASN A 124 -12.82 -14.77 8.74
C ASN A 124 -14.08 -14.30 8.02
N ALA A 125 -15.20 -14.13 8.72
CA ALA A 125 -16.43 -13.57 8.14
C ALA A 125 -16.26 -12.09 7.80
N LYS A 126 -15.70 -11.29 8.72
CA LYS A 126 -15.34 -9.87 8.50
C LYS A 126 -14.38 -9.71 7.32
N THR A 127 -13.32 -10.53 7.26
CA THR A 127 -12.36 -10.54 6.16
C THR A 127 -13.01 -10.88 4.82
N ARG A 128 -13.95 -11.84 4.79
CA ARG A 128 -14.71 -12.18 3.57
C ARG A 128 -15.61 -11.02 3.13
N GLN A 129 -16.28 -10.36 4.06
CA GLN A 129 -17.12 -9.20 3.79
C GLN A 129 -16.29 -8.03 3.22
N ALA A 130 -15.15 -7.71 3.83
CA ALA A 130 -14.27 -6.65 3.36
C ALA A 130 -13.71 -6.94 1.96
N ASN A 131 -13.30 -8.18 1.68
CA ASN A 131 -12.85 -8.59 0.35
C ASN A 131 -13.96 -8.50 -0.70
N ALA A 132 -15.20 -8.83 -0.34
CA ALA A 132 -16.35 -8.67 -1.24
C ALA A 132 -16.59 -7.19 -1.56
N LEU A 133 -16.60 -6.31 -0.55
CA LEU A 133 -16.74 -4.87 -0.71
C LEU A 133 -15.61 -4.27 -1.57
N TYR A 134 -14.37 -4.69 -1.34
CA TYR A 134 -13.23 -4.29 -2.17
C TYR A 134 -13.41 -4.67 -3.64
N ARG A 135 -13.86 -5.89 -3.93
CA ARG A 135 -14.13 -6.35 -5.30
C ARG A 135 -15.24 -5.55 -5.97
N ILE A 136 -16.30 -5.21 -5.24
CA ILE A 136 -17.39 -4.37 -5.74
C ILE A 136 -16.85 -2.94 -5.98
N ALA A 137 -16.03 -2.41 -5.08
CA ALA A 137 -15.39 -1.11 -5.23
C ALA A 137 -14.53 -1.03 -6.50
N MET A 138 -13.72 -2.05 -6.78
CA MET A 138 -12.89 -2.10 -7.99
C MET A 138 -13.67 -2.19 -9.29
N LYS A 139 -14.95 -2.57 -9.24
CA LYS A 139 -15.86 -2.63 -10.39
C LYS A 139 -16.82 -1.45 -10.46
N ALA A 140 -16.81 -0.55 -9.48
CA ALA A 140 -17.70 0.59 -9.44
C ALA A 140 -17.30 1.61 -10.52
N GLY A 141 -18.26 2.05 -11.33
CA GLY A 141 -18.03 3.01 -12.41
C GLY A 141 -17.83 4.46 -11.95
N SER A 142 -18.05 4.76 -10.67
CA SER A 142 -17.84 6.08 -10.07
C SER A 142 -16.81 6.00 -8.96
N ILE A 143 -15.86 6.94 -8.98
CA ILE A 143 -14.80 7.09 -7.97
C ILE A 143 -15.40 7.29 -6.57
N SER A 144 -16.54 8.00 -6.47
CA SER A 144 -17.23 8.23 -5.19
C SER A 144 -17.80 6.92 -4.62
N SER A 145 -18.45 6.11 -5.45
CA SER A 145 -18.97 4.79 -5.05
C SER A 145 -17.86 3.83 -4.67
N GLN A 146 -16.73 3.84 -5.40
CA GLN A 146 -15.54 3.05 -5.08
C GLN A 146 -14.98 3.44 -3.70
N GLN A 147 -14.85 4.73 -3.40
CA GLN A 147 -14.33 5.20 -2.12
C GLN A 147 -15.25 4.87 -0.94
N ALA A 148 -16.56 5.04 -1.10
CA ALA A 148 -17.53 4.67 -0.06
C ALA A 148 -17.46 3.17 0.27
N LEU A 149 -17.31 2.31 -0.74
CA LEU A 149 -17.17 0.87 -0.56
C LEU A 149 -15.80 0.48 0.06
N LEU A 150 -14.72 1.19 -0.28
CA LEU A 150 -13.40 1.00 0.33
C LEU A 150 -13.39 1.40 1.81
N ALA A 151 -14.03 2.53 2.16
CA ALA A 151 -14.20 2.95 3.54
C ALA A 151 -14.98 1.91 4.36
N LYS A 152 -16.08 1.39 3.80
CA LYS A 152 -16.88 0.33 4.42
C LYS A 152 -16.11 -0.99 4.55
N ALA A 153 -15.21 -1.29 3.61
CA ALA A 153 -14.33 -2.45 3.69
C ALA A 153 -13.28 -2.29 4.81
N ALA A 154 -12.72 -1.09 4.97
CA ALA A 154 -11.79 -0.78 6.05
C ALA A 154 -12.48 -0.88 7.42
N GLU A 155 -13.66 -0.28 7.57
CA GLU A 155 -14.48 -0.34 8.78
C GLU A 155 -14.81 -1.79 9.17
N ALA A 156 -15.14 -2.66 8.21
CA ALA A 156 -15.42 -4.07 8.48
C ALA A 156 -14.22 -4.84 9.06
N ILE A 157 -12.98 -4.38 8.79
CA ILE A 157 -11.75 -5.00 9.27
C ILE A 157 -11.34 -4.39 10.62
N THR A 158 -11.30 -3.05 10.70
CA THR A 158 -10.74 -2.32 11.85
C THR A 158 -11.77 -2.08 12.96
N GLY A 159 -13.06 -2.12 12.63
CA GLY A 159 -14.15 -1.66 13.52
C GLY A 159 -14.20 -0.15 13.69
N GLU A 160 -13.28 0.59 13.06
CA GLU A 160 -13.20 2.04 13.13
C GLU A 160 -13.82 2.66 11.88
N MET A 161 -14.69 3.64 12.08
CA MET A 161 -15.31 4.39 11.00
C MET A 161 -14.24 5.27 10.32
N VAL A 162 -13.72 4.81 9.19
CA VAL A 162 -12.83 5.60 8.35
C VAL A 162 -13.69 6.49 7.47
N LEU A 163 -13.75 7.79 7.78
CA LEU A 163 -14.41 8.75 6.91
C LEU A 163 -13.69 8.76 5.56
N PRO A 164 -14.37 8.43 4.43
CA PRO A 164 -13.77 8.60 3.13
C PRO A 164 -13.48 10.09 2.96
N THR A 165 -12.20 10.46 2.87
CA THR A 165 -11.83 11.82 2.48
C THR A 165 -12.29 12.00 1.05
N MET A 166 -13.45 12.63 0.87
CA MET A 166 -13.96 13.00 -0.43
C MET A 166 -12.83 13.71 -1.17
N ARG A 167 -12.42 13.18 -2.32
CA ARG A 167 -11.66 13.99 -3.27
C ARG A 167 -12.55 15.18 -3.59
N THR A 168 -12.17 16.35 -3.09
CA THR A 168 -12.82 17.61 -3.42
C THR A 168 -12.80 17.70 -4.94
N GLU A 169 -13.90 18.07 -5.60
CA GLU A 169 -13.90 18.21 -7.07
C GLU A 169 -12.65 18.94 -7.54
N GLU A 170 -11.84 18.23 -8.33
CA GLU A 170 -10.57 18.72 -8.83
C GLU A 170 -10.77 19.19 -10.27
N PHE A 171 -10.33 20.40 -10.56
CA PHE A 171 -10.46 21.03 -11.86
C PHE A 171 -9.08 21.11 -12.52
N SER A 172 -9.00 20.75 -13.79
CA SER A 172 -7.82 21.05 -14.60
C SER A 172 -7.69 22.56 -14.81
N ALA A 173 -6.49 23.03 -15.22
CA ALA A 173 -6.30 24.43 -15.60
C ALA A 173 -7.28 24.88 -16.71
N THR A 174 -7.72 23.96 -17.58
CA THR A 174 -8.73 24.20 -18.62
C THR A 174 -10.12 24.39 -18.03
N GLN A 175 -10.53 23.53 -17.09
CA GLN A 175 -11.83 23.65 -16.44
C GLN A 175 -11.92 24.89 -15.55
N VAL A 176 -10.82 25.26 -14.88
CA VAL A 176 -10.76 26.52 -14.12
C VAL A 176 -10.85 27.72 -15.06
N ALA A 177 -10.15 27.67 -16.19
CA ALA A 177 -10.14 28.71 -17.21
C ALA A 177 -11.55 28.97 -17.77
N GLU A 178 -12.26 27.91 -18.13
CA GLU A 178 -13.65 27.97 -18.61
C GLU A 178 -14.59 28.58 -17.56
N LYS A 179 -14.48 28.16 -16.30
CA LYS A 179 -15.30 28.68 -15.19
C LYS A 179 -15.04 30.13 -14.83
N LEU A 180 -13.89 30.67 -15.21
CA LEU A 180 -13.46 32.04 -14.88
C LEU A 180 -13.40 32.96 -16.11
N GLY A 181 -13.71 32.46 -17.30
CA GLY A 181 -13.64 33.23 -18.54
C GLY A 181 -12.22 33.69 -18.91
N ILE A 182 -11.19 32.92 -18.53
CA ILE A 182 -9.79 33.23 -18.82
C ILE A 182 -9.10 32.08 -19.56
N THR A 183 -7.83 32.25 -19.96
CA THR A 183 -7.06 31.17 -20.60
C THR A 183 -6.39 30.26 -19.57
N SER A 184 -6.18 28.99 -19.92
CA SER A 184 -5.50 28.01 -19.04
C SER A 184 -4.06 28.41 -18.69
N ASN A 185 -3.38 29.10 -19.61
CA ASN A 185 -2.06 29.68 -19.35
C ASN A 185 -2.14 30.78 -18.28
N LYS A 186 -3.15 31.66 -18.35
CA LYS A 186 -3.39 32.70 -17.34
C LYS A 186 -3.68 32.10 -15.96
N VAL A 187 -4.44 31.02 -15.89
CA VAL A 187 -4.65 30.24 -14.64
C VAL A 187 -3.32 29.78 -14.06
N GLY A 188 -2.46 29.16 -14.87
CA GLY A 188 -1.16 28.66 -14.44
C GLY A 188 -0.23 29.77 -13.91
N ARG A 189 -0.21 30.93 -14.58
CA ARG A 189 0.57 32.10 -14.15
C ARG A 189 0.08 32.69 -12.84
N ILE A 190 -1.24 32.85 -12.70
CA ILE A 190 -1.84 33.35 -11.46
C ILE A 190 -1.50 32.40 -10.31
N ALA A 191 -1.69 31.10 -10.49
CA ALA A 191 -1.40 30.10 -9.47
C ALA A 191 0.06 30.10 -9.00
N ASN A 192 1.01 30.32 -9.92
CA ASN A 192 2.42 30.49 -9.57
C ASN A 192 2.67 31.82 -8.83
N ARG A 193 2.04 32.92 -9.28
CA ARG A 193 2.16 34.25 -8.66
C ARG A 193 1.68 34.28 -7.21
N ILE A 194 0.54 33.64 -6.92
CA ILE A 194 -0.04 33.59 -5.57
C ILE A 194 0.51 32.43 -4.73
N GLY A 195 1.46 31.65 -5.25
CA GLY A 195 2.13 30.60 -4.48
C GLY A 195 1.25 29.43 -4.05
N ILE A 196 0.12 29.17 -4.71
CA ILE A 196 -0.82 28.11 -4.28
C ILE A 196 -0.42 26.70 -4.75
N LYS A 197 0.63 26.55 -5.55
CA LYS A 197 1.13 25.24 -5.98
C LYS A 197 2.13 24.71 -4.96
N ALA A 198 1.92 23.46 -4.53
CA ALA A 198 2.88 22.75 -3.70
C ALA A 198 4.12 22.35 -4.51
N GLU A 199 5.22 22.07 -3.82
CA GLU A 199 6.42 21.47 -4.41
C GLU A 199 6.07 20.12 -5.09
N GLN A 200 6.74 19.84 -6.20
CA GLN A 200 6.52 18.61 -6.95
C GLN A 200 7.47 17.50 -6.48
N PRO A 201 6.97 16.29 -6.13
CA PRO A 201 5.57 15.86 -6.04
C PRO A 201 4.91 16.24 -4.71
N GLY A 202 3.64 16.64 -4.73
CA GLY A 202 2.95 17.11 -3.51
C GLY A 202 1.50 17.54 -3.72
N GLN A 203 0.82 17.84 -2.61
CA GLN A 203 -0.55 18.35 -2.55
C GLN A 203 -0.71 19.35 -1.40
N ASN A 204 -1.69 20.24 -1.50
CA ASN A 204 -2.09 21.15 -0.44
C ASN A 204 -3.61 21.40 -0.52
N GLU A 205 -4.14 22.35 0.24
CA GLU A 205 -5.57 22.66 0.25
C GLU A 205 -6.09 23.25 -1.08
N PHE A 206 -5.21 23.77 -1.93
CA PHE A 206 -5.54 24.42 -3.20
C PHE A 206 -5.45 23.46 -4.40
N GLY A 207 -4.77 22.33 -4.27
CA GLY A 207 -4.60 21.39 -5.37
C GLY A 207 -3.59 20.28 -5.12
N ARG A 208 -3.32 19.50 -6.17
CA ARG A 208 -2.29 18.45 -6.16
C ARG A 208 -1.65 18.24 -7.52
N TRP A 209 -0.44 17.70 -7.53
CA TRP A 209 0.18 17.15 -8.72
C TRP A 209 -0.45 15.80 -9.09
N SER A 210 -0.68 15.60 -10.39
CA SER A 210 -1.17 14.35 -10.99
C SER A 210 -0.34 14.05 -12.22
N ALA A 211 0.00 12.79 -12.45
CA ALA A 211 0.57 12.37 -13.73
C ALA A 211 -0.53 12.39 -14.79
N SER A 212 -0.33 13.11 -15.89
CA SER A 212 -1.20 13.06 -17.06
C SER A 212 -0.43 12.58 -18.29
N LYS A 213 -1.10 11.83 -19.17
CA LYS A 213 -0.49 11.33 -20.39
C LYS A 213 -0.20 12.49 -21.34
N SER A 214 1.02 12.56 -21.87
CA SER A 214 1.35 13.52 -22.93
C SER A 214 0.49 13.27 -24.17
N GLN A 215 0.02 14.35 -24.81
CA GLN A 215 -0.76 14.26 -26.05
C GLN A 215 0.02 13.65 -27.23
N HIS A 216 1.36 13.76 -27.22
CA HIS A 216 2.21 13.45 -28.38
C HIS A 216 3.31 12.42 -28.05
N SER A 217 3.26 11.80 -26.87
CA SER A 217 4.27 10.85 -26.39
C SER A 217 3.69 9.95 -25.32
N ASP A 218 4.26 8.76 -25.13
CA ASP A 218 3.91 7.88 -24.00
C ASP A 218 4.49 8.35 -22.65
N LYS A 219 5.18 9.50 -22.63
CA LYS A 219 5.68 10.12 -21.40
C LYS A 219 4.51 10.68 -20.56
N GLU A 220 4.54 10.40 -19.26
CA GLU A 220 3.69 11.06 -18.28
C GLU A 220 4.30 12.42 -17.91
N VAL A 221 3.47 13.45 -17.91
CA VAL A 221 3.85 14.83 -17.58
C VAL A 221 3.10 15.25 -16.32
N PRO A 222 3.76 15.91 -15.36
CA PRO A 222 3.09 16.41 -14.16
C PRO A 222 2.11 17.53 -14.49
N GLN A 223 0.86 17.37 -14.05
CA GLN A 223 -0.21 18.33 -14.19
C GLN A 223 -0.77 18.69 -12.81
N TRP A 224 -0.89 19.99 -12.53
CA TRP A 224 -1.54 20.47 -11.31
C TRP A 224 -3.07 20.50 -11.49
N LEU A 225 -3.79 19.92 -10.54
CA LEU A 225 -5.25 19.94 -10.45
C LEU A 225 -5.68 20.82 -9.27
N TYR A 226 -6.69 21.65 -9.46
CA TYR A 226 -7.15 22.65 -8.50
C TYR A 226 -8.38 22.17 -7.74
N THR A 227 -8.41 22.34 -6.42
CA THR A 227 -9.64 22.13 -5.63
C THR A 227 -10.60 23.32 -5.78
N LYS A 228 -11.81 23.23 -5.20
CA LYS A 228 -12.72 24.38 -5.08
C LYS A 228 -12.06 25.59 -4.40
N LYS A 229 -11.22 25.37 -3.38
CA LYS A 229 -10.44 26.41 -2.71
C LYS A 229 -9.41 27.03 -3.66
N GLY A 230 -8.71 26.22 -4.45
CA GLY A 230 -7.78 26.70 -5.48
C GLY A 230 -8.47 27.57 -6.54
N LEU A 231 -9.66 27.15 -7.01
CA LEU A 231 -10.46 27.94 -7.95
C LEU A 231 -10.89 29.28 -7.33
N ALA A 232 -11.34 29.28 -6.07
CA ALA A 232 -11.71 30.50 -5.37
C ALA A 232 -10.52 31.46 -5.20
N ALA A 233 -9.33 30.95 -4.84
CA ALA A 233 -8.11 31.74 -4.74
C ALA A 233 -7.73 32.39 -6.08
N ILE A 234 -7.81 31.65 -7.18
CA ILE A 234 -7.57 32.19 -8.52
C ILE A 234 -8.62 33.23 -8.87
N ARG A 235 -9.90 33.01 -8.54
CA ARG A 235 -10.98 33.97 -8.78
C ARG A 235 -10.75 35.29 -8.06
N SER A 236 -10.34 35.24 -6.79
CA SER A 236 -10.02 36.46 -6.02
C SER A 236 -8.85 37.22 -6.64
N ALA A 237 -7.79 36.50 -7.04
CA ALA A 237 -6.60 37.09 -7.63
C ALA A 237 -6.76 37.61 -9.08
N ILE A 238 -7.95 37.44 -9.69
CA ILE A 238 -8.31 38.06 -10.99
C ILE A 238 -8.93 39.45 -10.78
N LYS A 239 -9.52 39.70 -9.61
CA LYS A 239 -10.20 40.97 -9.28
C LYS A 239 -9.26 42.04 -8.72
N GLU A 240 -8.06 41.65 -8.30
CA GLU A 240 -6.90 42.54 -8.07
C GLU A 240 -6.12 42.76 -9.37
#